data_AF-A0A3D6B7W7-F1
#
_entry.id   AF-A0A3D6B7W7-F1
#
_cell.length_a   1.000
_cell.length_b   1.000
_cell.length_c   1.000
_cell.angle_alpha   90.00
_cell.angle_beta   90.00
_cell.angle_gamma   90.00
#
_symmetry.space_group_name_H-M   'P 1'
#
loop_
_entity.id
_entity.type
_entity.pdbx_description
1 polymer ?
#
loop_
_entity_poly.entity_id
_entity_poly.type
_entity_poly.pdbx_seq_one_letter_code
_entity_poly.pdbx_strand_id
1 'polypeptide(L)' 'MELKTLDIRPVSPREKHPTIFTTFDTLKDGEAFQLINDHDPKPLYYQFNAERPNQFKWETVEEGPEVWRVNIFKISE' A
#
# COMPACT_ATOMS: atom_id res chain seq x y z
N MET A 1 11.42 11.34 8.18
CA MET A 1 10.59 10.52 9.08
C MET A 1 10.61 9.11 8.55
N GLU A 2 10.68 8.12 9.44
CA GLU A 2 10.62 6.71 9.06
C GLU A 2 9.15 6.34 8.80
N LEU A 3 8.86 5.75 7.64
CA LEU A 3 7.53 5.23 7.33
C LEU A 3 7.35 3.88 8.04
N LYS A 4 6.18 3.64 8.61
CA LYS A 4 5.85 2.31 9.11
C LYS A 4 5.82 1.32 7.96
N THR A 5 6.46 0.18 8.12
CA THR A 5 6.48 -0.89 7.12
C THR A 5 5.37 -1.90 7.40
N LEU A 6 4.61 -2.23 6.36
CA LEU A 6 3.69 -3.37 6.32
C LEU A 6 4.26 -4.44 5.38
N ASP A 7 4.82 -5.50 5.95
CA ASP A 7 5.23 -6.67 5.18
C ASP A 7 4.04 -7.62 5.00
N ILE A 8 3.51 -7.70 3.79
CA ILE A 8 2.32 -8.50 3.48
C ILE A 8 2.65 -9.91 3.00
N ARG A 9 3.93 -10.22 2.77
CA ARG A 9 4.39 -11.54 2.30
C ARG A 9 3.96 -12.70 3.22
N PRO A 10 3.99 -12.59 4.56
CA PRO A 10 3.53 -13.68 5.44
C PRO A 10 2.00 -13.75 5.58
N VAL A 11 1.25 -12.75 5.09
CA VAL A 11 -0.21 -12.71 5.21
C VAL A 11 -0.85 -13.59 4.14
N SER A 12 -1.83 -14.40 4.54
CA SER A 12 -2.51 -15.31 3.60
C SER A 12 -3.16 -14.53 2.45
N PRO A 13 -3.22 -15.08 1.21
CA PRO A 13 -3.72 -14.36 0.03
C PRO A 13 -5.08 -13.69 0.22
N ARG A 14 -6.00 -14.36 0.93
CA ARG A 14 -7.35 -13.83 1.21
C ARG A 14 -7.33 -12.61 2.13
N GLU A 15 -6.38 -12.54 3.05
CA GLU A 15 -6.27 -11.50 4.07
C GLU A 15 -5.34 -10.34 3.65
N LYS A 16 -4.54 -10.51 2.57
CA LYS A 16 -3.59 -9.49 2.11
C LYS A 16 -4.28 -8.14 1.87
N HIS A 17 -5.26 -8.11 0.95
CA HIS A 17 -5.93 -6.86 0.58
C HIS A 17 -6.74 -6.26 1.77
N PRO A 18 -7.57 -7.02 2.51
CA PRO A 18 -8.24 -6.49 3.70
C PRO A 18 -7.30 -5.84 4.71
N THR A 19 -6.13 -6.44 4.95
CA THR A 19 -5.12 -5.89 5.86
C THR A 19 -4.55 -4.57 5.35
N ILE A 20 -4.23 -4.49 4.05
CA ILE A 20 -3.68 -3.28 3.42
C ILE A 20 -4.70 -2.13 3.47
N PHE A 21 -5.95 -2.39 3.08
CA PHE A 21 -7.01 -1.36 3.08
C PHE A 21 -7.35 -0.91 4.50
N THR A 22 -7.45 -1.84 5.46
CA THR A 22 -7.65 -1.48 6.87
C THR A 22 -6.50 -0.61 7.37
N THR A 23 -5.26 -0.97 7.07
CA THR A 23 -4.08 -0.17 7.44
C THR A 23 -4.17 1.23 6.85
N PHE A 24 -4.48 1.35 5.56
CA PHE A 24 -4.66 2.63 4.90
C PHE A 24 -5.78 3.48 5.52
N ASP A 25 -6.94 2.88 5.81
CA ASP A 25 -8.09 3.58 6.37
C ASP A 25 -7.81 4.14 7.78
N THR A 26 -6.91 3.50 8.54
CA THR A 26 -6.46 4.01 9.85
C THR A 26 -5.51 5.21 9.79
N LEU A 27 -4.92 5.51 8.63
CA LEU A 27 -4.04 6.66 8.48
C LEU A 27 -4.81 7.98 8.63
N LYS A 28 -4.12 8.99 9.15
CA LYS A 28 -4.52 10.40 9.02
C LYS A 28 -4.01 10.96 7.70
N ASP A 29 -4.58 12.08 7.30
CA ASP A 29 -4.15 12.78 6.09
C ASP A 29 -2.69 13.23 6.21
N GLY A 30 -1.92 13.00 5.15
CA GLY A 30 -0.48 13.23 5.11
C GLY A 30 0.36 12.09 5.72
N GLU A 31 -0.25 11.09 6.37
CA GLU A 31 0.47 9.90 6.82
C GLU A 31 0.60 8.86 5.69
N ALA A 32 1.55 7.95 5.87
CA ALA A 32 1.83 6.89 4.92
C ALA A 32 2.40 5.65 5.60
N PHE A 33 2.33 4.53 4.89
CA PHE A 33 3.09 3.33 5.19
C PHE A 33 3.80 2.82 3.94
N GLN A 34 4.86 2.04 4.16
CA GLN A 34 5.55 1.31 3.09
C GLN A 34 5.03 -0.12 3.04
N LEU A 35 4.47 -0.52 1.91
CA LEU A 35 4.08 -1.90 1.64
C LEU A 35 5.28 -2.67 1.08
N ILE A 36 5.55 -3.85 1.62
CA ILE A 36 6.48 -4.82 1.06
C ILE A 36 5.69 -6.01 0.53
N ASN A 37 5.86 -6.33 -0.75
CA ASN A 37 5.14 -7.42 -1.42
C ASN A 37 6.10 -8.37 -2.17
N ASP A 38 5.62 -9.57 -2.47
CA ASP A 38 6.33 -10.64 -3.20
C ASP A 38 6.14 -10.58 -4.72
N HIS A 39 5.28 -9.67 -5.23
CA HIS A 39 5.00 -9.48 -6.64
C HIS A 39 4.60 -8.03 -6.94
N ASP A 40 4.51 -7.68 -8.23
CA ASP A 40 4.09 -6.37 -8.70
C ASP A 40 2.72 -5.98 -8.12
N PRO A 41 2.63 -4.90 -7.33
CA PRO A 41 1.39 -4.44 -6.72
C PRO A 41 0.47 -3.65 -7.68
N LYS A 42 0.73 -3.65 -8.99
CA LYS A 42 -0.11 -2.98 -9.99
C LYS A 42 -1.61 -3.33 -9.92
N PRO A 43 -2.04 -4.60 -9.70
CA PRO A 43 -3.45 -4.90 -9.51
C PRO A 43 -4.05 -4.19 -8.28
N LEU A 44 -3.28 -4.12 -7.19
CA LEU A 44 -3.68 -3.42 -5.96
C LEU A 44 -3.81 -1.90 -6.20
N TYR A 45 -2.90 -1.30 -6.97
CA TYR A 45 -3.00 0.12 -7.36
C TYR A 45 -4.33 0.43 -8.07
N TYR A 46 -4.77 -0.42 -9.00
CA TYR A 46 -6.05 -0.23 -9.67
C TYR A 46 -7.24 -0.39 -8.72
N GLN A 47 -7.16 -1.31 -7.76
CA GLN A 47 -8.20 -1.45 -6.73
C GLN A 47 -8.27 -0.21 -5.83
N PHE A 48 -7.12 0.36 -5.43
CA PHE A 48 -7.08 1.63 -4.71
C PHE A 48 -7.73 2.78 -5.50
N ASN A 49 -7.45 2.89 -6.80
CA ASN A 49 -8.09 3.91 -7.65
C ASN A 49 -9.61 3.74 -7.74
N ALA A 50 -10.10 2.50 -7.75
CA ALA A 50 -11.54 2.24 -7.79
C ALA A 50 -12.23 2.50 -6.44
N GLU A 51 -11.60 2.13 -5.33
CA GLU A 51 -12.22 2.15 -4.00
C GLU A 51 -11.92 3.41 -3.16
N ARG A 52 -10.81 4.09 -3.43
CA ARG A 52 -10.35 5.31 -2.74
C ARG A 52 -9.92 6.38 -3.76
N PRO A 53 -10.76 6.73 -4.74
CA PRO A 53 -10.39 7.71 -5.76
C PRO A 53 -10.00 9.04 -5.11
N ASN A 54 -8.91 9.64 -5.59
CA ASN A 54 -8.35 10.92 -5.12
C ASN A 54 -7.95 10.98 -3.63
N GLN A 55 -7.95 9.86 -2.90
CA GLN A 55 -7.62 9.84 -1.47
C GLN A 55 -6.21 9.31 -1.18
N PHE A 56 -5.47 8.89 -2.20
CA PHE A 56 -4.11 8.36 -2.01
C PHE A 56 -3.11 8.88 -3.05
N LYS A 57 -1.85 8.89 -2.64
CA LYS A 57 -0.69 8.98 -3.54
C LYS A 57 0.08 7.67 -3.46
N TRP A 58 0.55 7.21 -4.62
CA TRP A 58 1.34 6.00 -4.77
C TRP A 58 2.76 6.34 -5.22
N GLU A 59 3.76 5.82 -4.53
CA GLU A 59 5.17 6.05 -4.85
C GLU A 59 5.92 4.74 -4.85
N THR A 60 6.48 4.37 -6.00
CA THR A 60 7.29 3.17 -6.15
C THR A 60 8.68 3.41 -5.57
N VAL A 61 9.11 2.50 -4.68
CA VAL A 61 10.41 2.56 -4.02
C VAL A 61 11.35 1.50 -4.56
N GLU A 62 10.84 0.29 -4.81
CA GLU A 62 11.59 -0.82 -5.34
C GLU A 62 10.70 -1.64 -6.27
N GLU A 63 11.18 -1.83 -7.50
CA GLU A 63 10.59 -2.72 -8.49
C GLU A 63 11.46 -3.99 -8.49
N GLY A 64 10.83 -5.16 -8.38
CA GLY A 64 11.51 -6.42 -8.06
C GLY A 64 12.58 -6.92 -9.07
N PRO A 65 12.91 -8.22 -9.08
CA PRO A 65 12.03 -9.34 -8.74
C PRO A 65 12.12 -9.86 -7.30
N GLU A 66 13.14 -9.46 -6.54
CA GLU A 66 13.36 -9.99 -5.18
C GLU A 66 12.34 -9.45 -4.18
N VAL A 67 12.06 -8.15 -4.25
CA VAL A 67 11.11 -7.45 -3.38
C VAL A 67 10.44 -6.33 -4.16
N TRP A 68 9.16 -6.09 -3.88
CA TRP A 68 8.44 -4.92 -4.35
C TRP A 68 8.12 -4.01 -3.18
N ARG A 69 8.49 -2.73 -3.26
CA ARG A 69 8.19 -1.74 -2.23
C ARG A 69 7.48 -0.53 -2.80
N VAL A 70 6.39 -0.14 -2.16
CA VAL A 70 5.63 1.06 -2.50
C VAL A 70 5.27 1.83 -1.24
N ASN A 71 5.37 3.14 -1.27
CA ASN A 71 4.83 4.01 -0.23
C ASN A 71 3.42 4.43 -0.64
N ILE A 72 2.46 4.22 0.25
CA ILE A 72 1.05 4.58 0.04
C ILE A 72 0.72 5.67 1.05
N PHE A 73 0.49 6.87 0.54
CA PHE A 73 0.15 8.05 1.34
C PHE A 73 -1.36 8.27 1.31
N LYS A 74 -1.93 8.62 2.44
CA LYS A 74 -3.29 9.17 2.49
C LYS A 74 -3.23 10.67 2.24
N ILE A 75 -4.03 11.15 1.30
CA ILE A 75 -4.17 12.56 0.97
C ILE A 75 -5.63 12.96 1.14
N SER A 76 -5.85 14.18 1.60
CA SER A 76 -7.17 14.82 1.53
C SER A 76 -7.39 15.32 0.10
N GLU A 77 -8.64 15.34 -0.35
CA GLU A 77 -9.06 16.15 -1.52
C GLU A 77 -8.76 17.63 -1.32
#